data_AF-A0A847BSU4-F1
#
_entry.id   AF-A0A847BSU4-F1
#
_cell.length_a   1.000
_cell.length_b   1.000
_cell.length_c   1.000
_cell.angle_alpha   90.00
_cell.angle_beta   90.00
_cell.angle_gamma   90.00
#
_symmetry.space_group_name_H-M   'P 1'
#
loop_
_entity.id
_entity.type
_entity.pdbx_description
1 polymer ?
#
loop_
_entity_poly.entity_id
_entity_poly.type
_entity_poly.pdbx_seq_one_letter_code
_entity_poly.pdbx_strand_id
1 'polypeptide(L)' 'LKEWELEKIGTIERAILRLGAYEMLFSEVDDAVAINEAIELAKRLCGDTSPKFVNGVLDALRKDKK' A
#
# COMPACT_ATOMS: atom_id res chain seq x y z
N LEU A 1 3.37 -1.50 -11.45
CA LEU A 1 2.22 -0.65 -11.85
C LEU A 1 2.71 0.30 -12.93
N LYS A 2 2.10 0.28 -14.11
CA LYS A 2 2.34 1.31 -15.12
C LYS A 2 1.60 2.59 -14.70
N GLU A 3 2.07 3.75 -15.16
CA GLU A 3 1.54 5.06 -14.71
C GLU A 3 0.05 5.24 -15.00
N TRP A 4 -0.44 4.76 -16.14
CA TRP A 4 -1.87 4.75 -16.51
C TRP A 4 -2.74 3.82 -15.63
N GLU A 5 -2.13 2.89 -14.90
CA GLU A 5 -2.84 2.01 -13.96
C GLU A 5 -3.05 2.72 -12.61
N LEU A 6 -2.17 3.68 -12.25
CA LEU A 6 -2.28 4.45 -11.00
C LEU A 6 -3.48 5.39 -10.98
N GLU A 7 -3.88 5.90 -12.15
CA GLU A 7 -5.06 6.75 -12.30
C GLU A 7 -6.37 5.98 -12.09
N LYS A 8 -6.35 4.67 -12.35
CA LYS A 8 -7.50 3.77 -12.17
C LYS A 8 -7.67 3.30 -10.72
N ILE A 9 -6.65 3.52 -9.88
CA ILE A 9 -6.73 3.24 -8.45
C ILE A 9 -7.58 4.32 -7.79
N GLY A 10 -8.49 3.91 -6.89
CA GLY A 10 -9.29 4.84 -6.10
C GLY A 10 -8.41 5.79 -5.28
N THR A 11 -8.94 6.99 -5.03
CA THR A 11 -8.15 8.06 -4.40
C THR A 11 -7.67 7.66 -3.00
N ILE A 12 -8.50 6.90 -2.25
CA ILE A 12 -8.16 6.42 -0.90
C ILE A 12 -7.12 5.30 -0.98
N GLU A 13 -7.28 4.31 -1.85
CA GLU A 13 -6.26 3.26 -2.04
C GLU A 13 -4.91 3.87 -2.40
N ARG A 14 -4.89 4.87 -3.29
CA ARG A 14 -3.65 5.54 -3.69
C ARG A 14 -3.01 6.33 -2.55
N ALA A 15 -3.81 6.92 -1.65
CA ALA A 15 -3.30 7.60 -0.46
C ALA A 15 -2.69 6.60 0.53
N ILE A 16 -3.35 5.46 0.77
CA ILE A 16 -2.85 4.39 1.63
C ILE A 16 -1.54 3.82 1.08
N LEU A 17 -1.48 3.53 -0.22
CA LEU A 17 -0.27 3.02 -0.86
C LEU A 17 0.90 4.01 -0.76
N ARG A 18 0.65 5.31 -0.91
CA ARG A 18 1.69 6.34 -0.75
C ARG A 18 2.20 6.42 0.68
N LEU A 19 1.29 6.37 1.66
CA LEU A 19 1.65 6.39 3.08
C LEU A 19 2.48 5.15 3.45
N GLY A 20 1.99 3.96 3.12
CA GLY A 20 2.70 2.70 3.41
C GLY A 20 4.06 2.64 2.71
N ALA A 21 4.14 3.04 1.44
CA ALA A 21 5.41 3.10 0.73
C ALA A 21 6.38 4.12 1.33
N TYR A 22 5.89 5.28 1.77
CA TYR A 22 6.70 6.28 2.45
C TYR A 22 7.28 5.73 3.76
N GLU A 23 6.45 5.11 4.59
CA GLU A 23 6.89 4.51 5.85
C GLU A 23 7.96 3.44 5.62
N MET A 24 7.77 2.57 4.62
CA MET A 24 8.73 1.52 4.28
C MET A 24 10.07 2.05 3.74
N LEU A 25 10.08 3.19 3.04
CA LEU A 25 11.26 3.66 2.31
C LEU A 25 12.02 4.77 3.04
N PHE A 26 11.33 5.58 3.84
CA PHE A 26 11.86 6.84 4.37
C PHE A 26 11.59 7.04 5.87
N SER A 27 11.09 6.03 6.57
CA SER A 27 10.89 6.06 8.02
C SER A 27 11.57 4.89 8.73
N GLU A 28 11.49 4.85 10.06
CA GLU A 28 12.02 3.76 10.89
C GLU A 28 10.99 2.66 11.18
N VAL A 29 9.81 2.71 10.56
CA VAL A 29 8.76 1.71 10.72
C VAL A 29 9.18 0.39 10.04
N ASP A 30 8.99 -0.73 10.73
CA ASP A 30 9.21 -2.05 10.17
C ASP A 30 8.27 -2.31 8.98
N ASP A 31 8.82 -2.86 7.88
CA ASP A 31 8.07 -3.06 6.64
C ASP A 31 6.80 -3.91 6.87
N ALA A 32 6.84 -4.93 7.76
CA ALA A 32 5.67 -5.75 8.03
C ALA A 32 4.60 -4.99 8.82
N VAL A 33 5.00 -4.07 9.70
CA VAL A 33 4.08 -3.20 10.45
C VAL A 33 3.41 -2.20 9.50
N ALA A 34 4.19 -1.51 8.66
CA ALA A 34 3.65 -0.56 7.66
C ALA A 34 2.64 -1.25 6.71
N ILE A 35 2.95 -2.47 6.25
CA ILE A 35 2.04 -3.26 5.43
C ILE A 35 0.75 -3.61 6.20
N ASN A 36 0.86 -4.07 7.44
CA ASN A 36 -0.30 -4.44 8.25
C ASN A 36 -1.24 -3.25 8.48
N GLU A 37 -0.71 -2.09 8.86
CA GLU A 37 -1.51 -0.89 9.09
C GLU A 37 -2.16 -0.38 7.80
N ALA A 38 -1.46 -0.43 6.66
CA ALA A 38 -2.03 -0.09 5.37
C ALA A 38 -3.22 -1.00 4.99
N ILE A 39 -3.15 -2.30 5.30
CA ILE A 39 -4.24 -3.26 5.09
C ILE A 39 -5.44 -2.93 5.98
N GLU A 40 -5.20 -2.60 7.25
CA GLU A 40 -6.26 -2.22 8.19
C GLU A 40 -6.96 -0.92 7.77
N LEU A 41 -6.21 0.07 7.25
CA LEU A 41 -6.79 1.28 6.66
C LEU A 41 -7.66 0.96 5.45
N ALA A 42 -7.20 0.07 4.56
CA ALA A 42 -7.96 -0.34 3.38
C ALA A 42 -9.27 -1.05 3.74
N LYS A 43 -9.28 -1.88 4.80
CA LYS A 43 -10.50 -2.52 5.31
C LYS A 43 -11.53 -1.50 5.82
N ARG A 44 -11.06 -0.40 6.41
CA ARG A 44 -11.92 0.62 7.03
C ARG A 44 -12.44 1.65 6.04
N LEU A 45 -11.67 1.97 5.00
CA LEU A 45 -11.89 3.14 4.15
C LEU A 45 -12.18 2.82 2.68
N CYS A 46 -11.99 1.57 2.26
CA CYS A 46 -12.12 1.15 0.86
C CYS A 46 -13.10 -0.03 0.69
N GLY A 47 -13.17 -0.59 -0.52
CA GLY A 47 -14.02 -1.76 -0.82
C GLY A 47 -13.37 -3.10 -0.45
N ASP A 48 -14.15 -4.17 -0.50
CA ASP A 48 -13.76 -5.53 -0.04
C ASP A 48 -12.51 -6.10 -0.72
N THR A 49 -12.20 -5.67 -1.94
CA THR A 49 -11.03 -6.14 -2.69
C THR A 49 -9.76 -5.34 -2.39
N SER A 50 -9.89 -4.15 -1.81
CA SER A 50 -8.79 -3.21 -1.59
C SER A 50 -7.74 -3.72 -0.57
N PRO A 51 -8.09 -4.39 0.55
CA PRO A 51 -7.10 -4.94 1.48
C PRO A 51 -6.11 -5.90 0.80
N LYS A 52 -6.63 -6.79 -0.06
CA LYS A 52 -5.81 -7.76 -0.80
C LYS A 52 -4.93 -7.06 -1.84
N PHE A 53 -5.49 -6.04 -2.51
CA PHE A 53 -4.75 -5.23 -3.47
C PHE A 53 -3.59 -4.48 -2.81
N VAL A 54 -3.84 -3.78 -1.70
CA VAL A 54 -2.83 -3.04 -0.93
C VAL A 54 -1.72 -3.97 -0.45
N ASN A 55 -2.08 -5.11 0.15
CA ASN A 55 -1.08 -6.11 0.56
C ASN A 55 -0.19 -6.52 -0.61
N GLY A 56 -0.78 -6.88 -1.75
CA GLY A 56 -0.03 -7.34 -2.92
C GLY A 56 0.94 -6.31 -3.48
N VAL A 57 0.57 -5.02 -3.49
CA VAL A 57 1.43 -3.94 -3.98
C VAL A 57 2.59 -3.66 -3.02
N LEU A 58 2.32 -3.55 -1.72
CA LEU A 58 3.37 -3.25 -0.74
C LEU A 58 4.30 -4.45 -0.52
N ASP A 59 3.80 -5.69 -0.60
CA ASP A 59 4.65 -6.89 -0.60
C ASP A 59 5.60 -6.92 -1.80
N ALA A 60 5.14 -6.48 -2.97
CA ALA A 60 6.00 -6.37 -4.15
C ALA A 60 7.10 -5.31 -3.92
N LEU A 61 6.75 -4.15 -3.38
CA LEU A 61 7.72 -3.12 -3.01
C LEU A 61 8.77 -3.63 -2.00
N ARG A 62 8.32 -4.37 -0.96
CA ARG A 62 9.22 -4.97 0.04
C ARG A 62 10.23 -5.94 -0.58
N LYS A 63 9.83 -6.68 -1.63
CA LYS A 63 10.72 -7.60 -2.36
C LYS A 63 11.72 -6.86 -3.24
N ASP A 64 11.29 -5.78 -3.87
CA ASP A 64 12.14 -4.94 -4.74
C ASP A 64 13.14 -4.08 -3.96
N LYS A 65 12.91 -3.83 -2.67
CA LYS A 65 13.85 -3.11 -1.77
C LYS A 65 15.16 -3.88 -1.52
N LYS A 66 15.24 -5.17 -1.89
CA LYS A 66 16.43 -6.01 -1.71
C LYS A 66 17.57 -5.68 -2.67
#